data_AF-A0A969SPQ5-F1
#
_entry.id   AF-A0A969SPQ5-F1
#
_cell.length_a   1.000
_cell.length_b   1.000
_cell.length_c   1.000
_cell.angle_alpha   90.00
_cell.angle_beta   90.00
_cell.angle_gamma   90.00
#
_symmetry.space_group_name_H-M   'P 1'
#
loop_
_entity.id
_entity.type
_entity.pdbx_description
1 polymer ?
#
loop_
_entity_poly.entity_id
_entity_poly.type
_entity_poly.pdbx_seq_one_letter_code
_entity_poly.pdbx_strand_id
1 'polypeptide(L)'
;MNENQFKSVSTYQQYLPAILQEDTVIGQFLLAFEAILSGEDTISNQAQIITKDTQKPPGLEEIIDNIHLYFNPQQTPEEFLPWLAGWVALSLRNDWQVEVKRAFIQKIVGLYRLRGTKAGLIEILSIYLKNSGFGEKVEVFDQFTNFPHYFQVQLTLNDRNPEKYWRQAKIAQAIIDQQKPAQTFYSLKILVPTMQLTKQSQVAYPFKLFESTQNQTFAIELKITPNQIDSAQIDQLAKQLVVQLQGNSKLITFSAPQTIIDNQSFSVKYQLNYQHFRENLEGFNVKLSNRTDQVFTGNLAIKLYFYINEIEHTNTVLEQSINLSPILKICRINSAKEIIEGNTIFSQVSQPQISGMKITEYLWTPPYKFQTFAAPRQQELQPEVTAIIEKIELEAIVEITEPNPVTTDILNKITVRFKDDISEFHLFTPETSVANNQITIKRTINYQHFLQALDKLVVTIQNLNNIDIVGKVTVQVALNINQSLSTHTLVEKTFNLASVPMNDILRICRRNEQGEIIKEPNNTILGTTTQSLN
;
A
#
# COMPACT_ATOMS: atom_id res chain seq x y z
N MET A 1 -40.47 84.81 -31.25
CA MET A 1 -39.42 84.10 -32.02
C MET A 1 -38.10 84.51 -31.42
N ASN A 2 -37.40 83.57 -30.79
CA ASN A 2 -36.27 83.86 -29.90
C ASN A 2 -35.02 84.33 -30.65
N GLU A 3 -34.56 85.53 -30.32
CA GLU A 3 -33.18 85.95 -30.38
C GLU A 3 -32.39 85.10 -29.36
N ASN A 4 -31.64 84.10 -29.84
CA ASN A 4 -30.53 83.45 -29.13
C ASN A 4 -29.86 82.42 -30.06
N GLN A 5 -29.31 82.90 -31.19
CA GLN A 5 -28.22 82.20 -31.87
C GLN A 5 -26.96 83.02 -31.66
N PHE A 6 -26.28 82.79 -30.53
CA PHE A 6 -24.89 83.20 -30.39
C PHE A 6 -24.12 82.54 -31.55
N LYS A 7 -23.65 83.33 -32.51
CA LYS A 7 -22.62 82.87 -33.46
C LYS A 7 -21.41 82.51 -32.59
N SER A 8 -21.11 81.22 -32.41
CA SER A 8 -19.84 80.85 -31.79
C SER A 8 -18.73 81.32 -32.72
N VAL A 9 -17.75 81.97 -32.14
CA VAL A 9 -16.58 82.51 -32.83
C VAL A 9 -15.36 81.92 -32.15
N SER A 10 -14.40 81.43 -32.92
CA SER A 10 -13.21 80.76 -32.41
C SER A 10 -12.35 81.67 -31.53
N THR A 11 -11.82 81.15 -30.41
CA THR A 11 -10.87 81.89 -29.57
C THR A 11 -9.57 82.18 -30.32
N TYR A 12 -9.26 81.43 -31.37
CA TYR A 12 -8.06 81.64 -32.19
C TYR A 12 -8.10 82.92 -33.01
N GLN A 13 -9.27 83.54 -33.17
CA GLN A 13 -9.39 84.81 -33.88
C GLN A 13 -8.58 85.94 -33.20
N GLN A 14 -8.37 85.87 -31.88
CA GLN A 14 -7.55 86.83 -31.14
C GLN A 14 -6.08 86.86 -31.60
N TYR A 15 -5.59 85.78 -32.22
CA TYR A 15 -4.20 85.66 -32.69
C TYR A 15 -4.00 86.14 -34.14
N LEU A 16 -5.08 86.52 -34.84
CA LEU A 16 -4.98 87.05 -36.21
C LEU A 16 -4.65 88.55 -36.23
N PRO A 17 -4.09 89.10 -37.33
CA PRO A 17 -3.95 90.54 -37.52
C PRO A 17 -5.29 91.28 -37.42
N ALA A 18 -5.29 92.51 -36.86
CA ALA A 18 -6.50 93.27 -36.54
C ALA A 18 -7.55 93.35 -37.68
N ILE A 19 -7.09 93.44 -38.94
CA ILE A 19 -7.98 93.54 -40.11
C ILE A 19 -8.82 92.27 -40.37
N LEU A 20 -8.39 91.11 -39.84
CA LEU A 20 -9.06 89.81 -39.97
C LEU A 20 -9.83 89.42 -38.70
N GLN A 21 -9.69 90.18 -37.61
CA GLN A 21 -10.40 89.94 -36.35
C GLN A 21 -11.89 90.34 -36.42
N GLU A 22 -12.26 91.19 -37.39
CA GLU A 22 -13.64 91.65 -37.57
C GLU A 22 -14.47 90.72 -38.49
N ASP A 23 -13.83 89.79 -39.20
CA ASP A 23 -14.51 88.90 -40.16
C ASP A 23 -15.14 87.68 -39.46
N THR A 24 -16.48 87.62 -39.48
CA THR A 24 -17.24 86.51 -38.89
C THR A 24 -17.10 85.19 -39.62
N VAL A 25 -16.76 85.19 -40.92
CA VAL A 25 -16.58 83.96 -41.72
C VAL A 25 -15.27 83.28 -41.32
N ILE A 26 -14.21 84.05 -41.12
CA ILE A 26 -12.91 83.55 -40.66
C ILE A 26 -13.04 82.98 -39.24
N GLY A 27 -13.76 83.66 -38.36
CA GLY A 27 -14.03 83.18 -37.00
C GLY A 27 -14.76 81.83 -36.97
N GLN A 28 -15.69 81.58 -37.89
CA GLN A 28 -16.36 80.28 -38.04
C GLN A 28 -15.47 79.21 -38.68
N PHE A 29 -14.63 79.58 -39.64
CA PHE A 29 -13.67 78.67 -40.26
C PHE A 29 -12.64 78.17 -39.24
N LEU A 30 -12.16 79.04 -38.36
CA LEU A 30 -11.19 78.70 -37.32
C LEU A 30 -11.72 77.74 -36.25
N LEU A 31 -13.05 77.66 -36.04
CA LEU A 31 -13.64 76.73 -35.07
C LEU A 31 -13.27 75.27 -35.37
N ALA A 32 -13.18 74.90 -36.65
CA ALA A 32 -12.76 73.55 -37.03
C ALA A 32 -11.31 73.25 -36.62
N PHE A 33 -10.42 74.25 -36.69
CA PHE A 33 -9.02 74.12 -36.29
C PHE A 33 -8.87 74.13 -34.77
N GLU A 34 -9.60 74.99 -34.07
CA GLU A 34 -9.63 75.00 -32.60
C GLU A 34 -10.14 73.67 -32.04
N ALA A 35 -11.20 73.12 -32.63
CA ALA A 35 -11.72 71.80 -32.26
C ALA A 35 -10.70 70.66 -32.46
N ILE A 36 -9.84 70.75 -33.49
CA ILE A 36 -8.79 69.75 -33.76
C ILE A 36 -7.57 69.93 -32.84
N LEU A 37 -7.15 71.18 -32.61
CA LEU A 37 -5.90 71.50 -31.94
C LEU A 37 -6.06 71.58 -30.42
N SER A 38 -7.01 72.37 -29.91
CA SER A 38 -7.26 72.54 -28.47
C SER A 38 -8.42 71.69 -27.95
N GLY A 39 -9.37 71.29 -28.82
CA GLY A 39 -10.58 70.55 -28.41
C GLY A 39 -11.79 71.46 -28.15
N GLU A 40 -12.98 70.88 -27.98
CA GLU A 40 -14.19 71.65 -27.61
C GLU A 40 -14.32 71.80 -26.08
N ASP A 41 -14.26 73.03 -25.57
CA ASP A 41 -14.48 73.36 -24.13
C ASP A 41 -15.87 72.98 -23.59
N THR A 42 -16.85 72.71 -24.46
CA THR A 42 -18.27 72.58 -24.09
C THR A 42 -18.72 71.18 -23.77
N ILE A 43 -17.88 70.17 -24.00
CA ILE A 43 -18.21 68.77 -23.74
C ILE A 43 -17.11 68.22 -22.87
N SER A 44 -17.45 67.77 -21.65
CA SER A 44 -16.52 67.10 -20.76
C SER A 44 -15.88 65.92 -21.50
N ASN A 45 -14.66 66.10 -22.01
CA ASN A 45 -13.86 65.03 -22.60
C ASN A 45 -13.52 64.06 -21.48
N GLN A 46 -14.33 63.01 -21.31
CA GLN A 46 -14.15 62.02 -20.25
C GLN A 46 -12.96 61.08 -20.53
N ALA A 47 -12.55 60.96 -21.79
CA ALA A 47 -11.51 60.03 -22.22
C ALA A 47 -10.14 60.72 -22.32
N GLN A 48 -9.38 60.70 -21.22
CA GLN A 48 -7.99 61.17 -21.17
C GLN A 48 -7.03 60.27 -21.99
N ILE A 49 -7.49 59.09 -22.41
CA ILE A 49 -6.71 58.10 -23.17
C ILE A 49 -7.52 57.70 -24.40
N ILE A 50 -6.92 57.87 -25.57
CA ILE A 50 -7.50 57.42 -26.85
C ILE A 50 -7.42 55.90 -26.94
N THR A 51 -8.59 55.30 -27.13
CA THR A 51 -8.81 53.88 -27.41
C THR A 51 -9.55 53.71 -28.74
N LYS A 52 -9.67 52.47 -29.24
CA LYS A 52 -10.43 52.19 -30.48
C LYS A 52 -11.90 52.62 -30.43
N ASP A 53 -12.49 52.64 -29.23
CA ASP A 53 -13.90 52.98 -29.02
C ASP A 53 -14.13 54.48 -28.75
N THR A 54 -13.07 55.30 -28.83
CA THR A 54 -13.17 56.74 -28.57
C THR A 54 -13.91 57.42 -29.71
N GLN A 55 -15.17 57.79 -29.47
CA GLN A 55 -16.06 58.40 -30.48
C GLN A 55 -15.73 59.86 -30.79
N LYS A 56 -15.18 60.59 -29.81
CA LYS A 56 -14.69 61.96 -29.97
C LYS A 56 -13.31 62.05 -29.32
N PRO A 57 -12.23 62.08 -30.10
CA PRO A 57 -10.90 62.23 -29.52
C PRO A 57 -10.73 63.64 -28.94
N PRO A 58 -9.94 63.79 -27.87
CA PRO A 58 -9.53 65.10 -27.37
C PRO A 58 -8.70 65.86 -28.41
N GLY A 59 -8.58 67.18 -28.23
CA GLY A 59 -7.72 68.03 -29.08
C GLY A 59 -6.25 67.60 -29.01
N LEU A 60 -5.46 67.93 -30.03
CA LEU A 60 -4.05 67.53 -30.12
C LEU A 60 -3.20 67.99 -28.93
N GLU A 61 -3.45 69.19 -28.38
CA GLU A 61 -2.81 69.69 -27.16
C GLU A 61 -3.10 68.79 -25.96
N GLU A 62 -4.38 68.45 -25.74
CA GLU A 62 -4.81 67.57 -24.65
C GLU A 62 -4.25 66.14 -24.81
N ILE A 63 -4.08 65.65 -26.05
CA ILE A 63 -3.40 64.37 -26.32
C ILE A 63 -1.94 64.42 -25.85
N ILE A 64 -1.22 65.50 -26.17
CA ILE A 64 0.18 65.68 -25.79
C ILE A 64 0.30 65.82 -24.27
N ASP A 65 -0.57 66.61 -23.64
CA ASP A 65 -0.58 66.79 -22.18
C ASP A 65 -0.82 65.45 -21.45
N ASN A 66 -1.68 64.60 -22.01
CA ASN A 66 -2.02 63.29 -21.46
C ASN A 66 -1.07 62.15 -21.89
N ILE A 67 0.00 62.43 -22.64
CA ILE A 67 0.93 61.37 -23.12
C ILE A 67 1.53 60.55 -21.97
N HIS A 68 1.70 61.17 -20.81
CA HIS A 68 2.25 60.54 -19.61
C HIS A 68 1.42 59.34 -19.13
N LEU A 69 0.11 59.34 -19.38
CA LEU A 69 -0.81 58.25 -19.01
C LEU A 69 -0.52 56.95 -19.78
N TYR A 70 0.00 57.06 -21.00
CA TYR A 70 0.38 55.90 -21.81
C TYR A 70 1.60 55.15 -21.27
N PHE A 71 2.46 55.81 -20.48
CA PHE A 71 3.62 55.17 -19.85
C PHE A 71 3.29 54.41 -18.56
N ASN A 72 2.09 54.59 -18.00
CA ASN A 72 1.63 53.83 -16.84
C ASN A 72 0.97 52.52 -17.30
N PRO A 73 1.56 51.34 -17.05
CA PRO A 73 0.98 50.06 -17.49
C PRO A 73 -0.43 49.81 -16.96
N GLN A 74 -0.78 50.38 -15.80
CA GLN A 74 -2.11 50.19 -15.20
C GLN A 74 -3.21 51.00 -15.89
N GLN A 75 -2.87 52.13 -16.51
CA GLN A 75 -3.83 53.05 -17.13
C GLN A 75 -3.85 52.92 -18.65
N THR A 76 -2.73 52.49 -19.24
CA THR A 76 -2.59 52.39 -20.69
C THR A 76 -3.56 51.36 -21.31
N PRO A 77 -4.03 51.59 -22.56
CA PRO A 77 -4.87 50.63 -23.28
C PRO A 77 -4.18 49.28 -23.45
N GLU A 78 -4.94 48.18 -23.46
CA GLU A 78 -4.37 46.83 -23.63
C GLU A 78 -3.49 46.72 -24.89
N GLU A 79 -3.92 47.36 -25.96
CA GLU A 79 -3.26 47.32 -27.28
C GLU A 79 -1.89 48.01 -27.28
N PHE A 80 -1.66 48.91 -26.33
CA PHE A 80 -0.40 49.63 -26.17
C PHE A 80 0.61 48.86 -25.29
N LEU A 81 0.16 47.84 -24.54
CA LEU A 81 1.02 47.04 -23.67
C LEU A 81 2.16 46.33 -24.41
N PRO A 82 1.98 45.73 -25.61
CA PRO A 82 3.09 45.13 -26.36
C PRO A 82 4.16 46.14 -26.73
N TRP A 83 3.78 47.39 -27.04
CA TRP A 83 4.72 48.45 -27.35
C TRP A 83 5.55 48.83 -26.11
N LEU A 84 4.91 49.04 -24.97
CA LEU A 84 5.62 49.30 -23.70
C LEU A 84 6.53 48.13 -23.29
N ALA A 85 6.06 46.90 -23.49
CA ALA A 85 6.86 45.72 -23.19
C ALA A 85 8.14 45.66 -24.05
N GLY A 86 8.07 46.11 -25.31
CA GLY A 86 9.22 46.28 -26.18
C GLY A 86 10.28 47.23 -25.60
N TRP A 87 9.88 48.32 -24.96
CA TRP A 87 10.81 49.27 -24.32
C TRP A 87 11.58 48.65 -23.15
N VAL A 88 10.96 47.73 -22.42
CA VAL A 88 11.57 47.02 -21.29
C VAL A 88 12.09 45.63 -21.68
N ALA A 89 12.27 45.36 -22.99
CA ALA A 89 12.74 44.09 -23.54
C ALA A 89 11.97 42.85 -23.02
N LEU A 90 10.69 43.02 -22.67
CA LEU A 90 9.82 41.96 -22.18
C LEU A 90 9.02 41.36 -23.34
N SER A 91 9.10 40.05 -23.52
CA SER A 91 8.22 39.33 -24.45
C SER A 91 6.92 38.96 -23.74
N LEU A 92 5.82 39.62 -24.11
CA LEU A 92 4.50 39.27 -23.61
C LEU A 92 3.95 38.08 -24.40
N ARG A 93 3.45 37.07 -23.68
CA ARG A 93 2.76 35.97 -24.32
C ARG A 93 1.28 36.30 -24.54
N ASN A 94 0.72 35.86 -25.67
CA ASN A 94 -0.69 36.10 -26.02
C ASN A 94 -1.67 35.37 -25.09
N ASP A 95 -1.24 34.28 -24.44
CA ASP A 95 -2.03 33.49 -23.50
C ASP A 95 -2.05 34.06 -22.08
N TRP A 96 -1.41 35.22 -21.85
CA TRP A 96 -1.45 35.94 -20.58
C TRP A 96 -2.65 36.88 -20.52
N GLN A 97 -3.30 36.91 -19.36
CA GLN A 97 -4.33 37.91 -19.06
C GLN A 97 -3.73 39.31 -18.99
N VAL A 98 -4.55 40.33 -19.21
CA VAL A 98 -4.12 41.74 -19.27
C VAL A 98 -3.46 42.16 -17.95
N GLU A 99 -4.03 41.72 -16.83
CA GLU A 99 -3.55 41.98 -15.47
C GLU A 99 -2.13 41.45 -15.28
N VAL A 100 -1.86 40.24 -15.81
CA VAL A 100 -0.53 39.63 -15.80
C VAL A 100 0.44 40.47 -16.62
N LYS A 101 0.07 40.84 -17.86
CA LYS A 101 0.92 41.68 -18.74
C LYS A 101 1.31 42.99 -18.03
N ARG A 102 0.34 43.68 -17.43
CA ARG A 102 0.54 44.95 -16.69
C ARG A 102 1.47 44.77 -15.49
N ALA A 103 1.22 43.75 -14.66
CA ALA A 103 2.02 43.49 -13.47
C ALA A 103 3.48 43.15 -13.81
N PHE A 104 3.71 42.41 -14.90
CA PHE A 104 5.06 42.13 -15.38
C PHE A 104 5.78 43.38 -15.85
N ILE A 105 5.17 44.20 -16.72
CA ILE A 105 5.81 45.44 -17.23
C ILE A 105 6.23 46.35 -16.07
N GLN A 106 5.39 46.48 -15.04
CA GLN A 106 5.66 47.34 -13.89
C GLN A 106 6.88 46.90 -13.05
N LYS A 107 7.14 45.59 -12.96
CA LYS A 107 8.18 45.04 -12.07
C LYS A 107 9.43 44.54 -12.80
N ILE A 108 9.35 44.25 -14.10
CA ILE A 108 10.38 43.47 -14.83
C ILE A 108 11.78 44.10 -14.77
N VAL A 109 11.88 45.43 -14.83
CA VAL A 109 13.18 46.13 -14.81
C VAL A 109 13.97 45.83 -13.54
N GLY A 110 13.30 45.82 -12.38
CA GLY A 110 13.92 45.43 -11.12
C GLY A 110 14.29 43.94 -11.09
N LEU A 111 13.43 43.09 -11.67
CA LEU A 111 13.63 41.63 -11.69
C LEU A 111 14.80 41.19 -12.58
N TYR A 112 15.15 41.95 -13.62
CA TYR A 112 16.35 41.66 -14.41
C TYR A 112 17.64 41.68 -13.59
N ARG A 113 17.71 42.53 -12.55
CA ARG A 113 18.86 42.57 -11.63
C ARG A 113 18.98 41.32 -10.76
N LEU A 114 17.88 40.59 -10.57
CA LEU A 114 17.79 39.38 -9.76
C LEU A 114 17.79 38.11 -10.61
N ARG A 115 18.01 38.23 -11.93
CA ARG A 115 18.02 37.09 -12.85
C ARG A 115 19.07 36.06 -12.44
N GLY A 116 18.72 34.78 -12.55
CA GLY A 116 19.58 33.67 -12.13
C GLY A 116 19.67 33.44 -10.62
N THR A 117 18.98 34.25 -9.79
CA THR A 117 18.92 34.04 -8.34
C THR A 117 17.62 33.33 -7.93
N LYS A 118 17.67 32.62 -6.81
CA LYS A 118 16.50 32.01 -6.17
C LYS A 118 15.39 33.04 -5.89
N ALA A 119 15.76 34.21 -5.36
CA ALA A 119 14.82 35.28 -5.03
C ALA A 119 14.13 35.85 -6.28
N GLY A 120 14.88 36.10 -7.35
CA GLY A 120 14.32 36.58 -8.62
C GLY A 120 13.36 35.57 -9.26
N LEU A 121 13.68 34.28 -9.20
CA LEU A 121 12.81 33.23 -9.72
C LEU A 121 11.49 33.13 -8.96
N ILE A 122 11.55 33.20 -7.62
CA ILE A 122 10.35 33.19 -6.76
C ILE A 122 9.44 34.38 -7.11
N GLU A 123 9.97 35.60 -7.12
CA GLU A 123 9.17 36.80 -7.36
C GLU A 123 8.51 36.80 -8.76
N ILE A 124 9.25 36.38 -9.80
CA ILE A 124 8.72 36.26 -11.16
C ILE A 124 7.55 35.26 -11.24
N LEU A 125 7.73 34.06 -10.65
CA LEU A 125 6.68 33.04 -10.65
C LEU A 125 5.48 33.48 -9.80
N SER A 126 5.70 34.13 -8.65
CA SER A 126 4.64 34.64 -7.80
C SER A 126 3.79 35.71 -8.50
N ILE A 127 4.40 36.62 -9.28
CA ILE A 127 3.65 37.60 -10.08
C ILE A 127 2.71 36.89 -11.06
N TYR A 128 3.22 35.88 -11.77
CA TYR A 128 2.40 35.13 -12.72
C TYR A 128 1.24 34.40 -12.03
N LEU A 129 1.53 33.65 -10.97
CA LEU A 129 0.53 32.82 -10.29
C LEU A 129 -0.57 33.65 -9.65
N LYS A 130 -0.21 34.75 -8.97
CA LYS A 130 -1.16 35.65 -8.30
C LYS A 130 -2.13 36.28 -9.29
N ASN A 131 -1.63 36.85 -10.38
CA ASN A 131 -2.45 37.55 -11.37
C ASN A 131 -3.22 36.60 -12.30
N SER A 132 -2.79 35.34 -12.42
CA SER A 132 -3.49 34.33 -13.22
C SER A 132 -4.50 33.50 -12.40
N GLY A 133 -4.62 33.76 -11.09
CA GLY A 133 -5.53 33.03 -10.20
C GLY A 133 -5.12 31.58 -9.90
N PHE A 134 -3.85 31.21 -10.08
CA PHE A 134 -3.34 29.86 -9.85
C PHE A 134 -2.80 29.63 -8.42
N GLY A 135 -2.77 30.67 -7.58
CA GLY A 135 -2.24 30.64 -6.22
C GLY A 135 -1.12 31.65 -6.02
N GLU A 136 -0.48 31.69 -4.86
CA GLU A 136 0.62 32.63 -4.57
C GLU A 136 1.94 31.92 -4.22
N LYS A 137 1.85 30.64 -3.84
CA LYS A 137 2.94 29.94 -3.18
C LYS A 137 3.92 29.31 -4.18
N VAL A 138 5.16 29.77 -4.10
CA VAL A 138 6.31 29.27 -4.87
C VAL A 138 7.42 28.95 -3.88
N GLU A 139 7.92 27.73 -3.92
CA GLU A 139 9.07 27.32 -3.14
C GLU A 139 10.18 26.83 -4.07
N VAL A 140 11.42 27.17 -3.75
CA VAL A 140 12.59 26.72 -4.49
C VAL A 140 13.53 26.02 -3.53
N PHE A 141 13.88 24.78 -3.82
CA PHE A 141 14.81 23.98 -3.05
C PHE A 141 16.11 23.85 -3.84
N ASP A 142 17.23 24.18 -3.20
CA ASP A 142 18.58 24.22 -3.80
C ASP A 142 19.62 23.46 -2.97
N GLN A 143 19.21 22.90 -1.83
CA GLN A 143 20.07 22.16 -0.90
C GLN A 143 20.07 20.66 -1.24
N PHE A 144 20.66 20.30 -2.38
CA PHE A 144 20.83 18.90 -2.80
C PHE A 144 22.30 18.51 -2.82
N THR A 145 22.73 17.65 -1.90
CA THR A 145 24.13 17.23 -1.76
C THR A 145 24.61 16.32 -2.89
N ASN A 146 23.69 15.54 -3.47
CA ASN A 146 24.03 14.49 -4.44
C ASN A 146 23.97 14.96 -5.91
N PHE A 147 23.47 16.18 -6.16
CA PHE A 147 23.26 16.71 -7.50
C PHE A 147 23.78 18.15 -7.60
N PRO A 148 25.02 18.37 -8.10
CA PRO A 148 25.54 19.72 -8.28
C PRO A 148 24.73 20.48 -9.34
N HIS A 149 24.59 21.80 -9.16
CA HIS A 149 23.87 22.69 -10.08
C HIS A 149 22.39 22.33 -10.32
N TYR A 150 21.78 21.62 -9.38
CA TYR A 150 20.38 21.21 -9.44
C TYR A 150 19.54 21.97 -8.42
N PHE A 151 18.34 22.37 -8.83
CA PHE A 151 17.32 22.91 -7.93
C PHE A 151 15.93 22.37 -8.30
N GLN A 152 15.01 22.41 -7.35
CA GLN A 152 13.62 22.00 -7.57
C GLN A 152 12.71 23.20 -7.31
N VAL A 153 11.85 23.49 -8.29
CA VAL A 153 10.79 24.49 -8.15
C VAL A 153 9.51 23.76 -7.79
N GLN A 154 8.88 24.18 -6.70
CA GLN A 154 7.62 23.66 -6.23
C GLN A 154 6.53 24.73 -6.32
N LEU A 155 5.47 24.43 -7.05
CA LEU A 155 4.29 25.29 -7.20
C LEU A 155 3.07 24.62 -6.58
N THR A 156 2.12 25.38 -6.06
CA THR A 156 0.84 24.84 -5.59
C THR A 156 -0.30 25.21 -6.56
N LEU A 157 -1.18 24.26 -6.81
CA LEU A 157 -2.47 24.49 -7.47
C LEU A 157 -3.60 24.33 -6.46
N ASN A 158 -4.61 25.19 -6.55
CA ASN A 158 -5.80 25.12 -5.71
C ASN A 158 -6.83 24.10 -6.22
N ASP A 159 -6.76 23.69 -7.50
CA ASP A 159 -7.69 22.75 -8.10
C ASP A 159 -6.97 21.59 -8.80
N ARG A 160 -7.74 20.57 -9.20
CA ARG A 160 -7.25 19.37 -9.90
C ARG A 160 -7.59 19.39 -11.40
N ASN A 161 -7.86 20.56 -11.98
CA ASN A 161 -8.23 20.64 -13.38
C ASN A 161 -7.00 20.28 -14.26
N PRO A 162 -7.06 19.20 -15.07
CA PRO A 162 -5.94 18.77 -15.88
C PRO A 162 -5.46 19.84 -16.87
N GLU A 163 -6.37 20.61 -17.47
CA GLU A 163 -6.01 21.65 -18.43
C GLU A 163 -5.26 22.80 -17.75
N LYS A 164 -5.72 23.22 -16.57
CA LYS A 164 -5.04 24.24 -15.76
C LYS A 164 -3.65 23.77 -15.32
N TYR A 165 -3.53 22.49 -14.92
CA TYR A 165 -2.25 21.88 -14.58
C TYR A 165 -1.25 21.98 -15.74
N TRP A 166 -1.64 21.50 -16.92
CA TRP A 166 -0.75 21.50 -18.08
C TRP A 166 -0.41 22.90 -18.56
N ARG A 167 -1.39 23.83 -18.52
CA ARG A 167 -1.17 25.23 -18.86
C ARG A 167 -0.16 25.88 -17.90
N GLN A 168 -0.34 25.72 -16.59
CA GLN A 168 0.57 26.26 -15.59
C GLN A 168 1.97 25.64 -15.71
N ALA A 169 2.07 24.33 -15.91
CA ALA A 169 3.34 23.64 -16.11
C ALA A 169 4.11 24.22 -17.30
N LYS A 170 3.45 24.37 -18.45
CA LYS A 170 4.06 24.90 -19.68
C LYS A 170 4.51 26.36 -19.51
N ILE A 171 3.74 27.17 -18.79
CA ILE A 171 4.08 28.58 -18.58
C ILE A 171 5.19 28.72 -17.54
N ALA A 172 5.12 28.00 -16.43
CA ALA A 172 6.16 27.96 -15.42
C ALA A 172 7.49 27.47 -16.01
N GLN A 173 7.49 26.41 -16.82
CA GLN A 173 8.68 25.93 -17.52
C GLN A 173 9.28 27.02 -18.42
N ALA A 174 8.46 27.65 -19.27
CA ALA A 174 8.94 28.73 -20.15
C ALA A 174 9.55 29.90 -19.36
N ILE A 175 8.95 30.26 -18.23
CA ILE A 175 9.48 31.28 -17.32
C ILE A 175 10.81 30.83 -16.70
N ILE A 176 10.87 29.63 -16.14
CA ILE A 176 12.09 29.08 -15.51
C ILE A 176 13.21 28.99 -16.53
N ASP A 177 12.94 28.51 -17.75
CA ASP A 177 13.94 28.38 -18.81
C ASP A 177 14.52 29.74 -19.23
N GLN A 178 13.70 30.80 -19.22
CA GLN A 178 14.18 32.15 -19.49
C GLN A 178 15.03 32.72 -18.35
N GLN A 179 14.73 32.37 -17.10
CA GLN A 179 15.36 32.96 -15.92
C GLN A 179 16.55 32.15 -15.37
N LYS A 180 16.61 30.85 -15.64
CA LYS A 180 17.64 29.96 -15.12
C LYS A 180 19.01 30.22 -15.77
N PRO A 181 20.12 30.11 -15.04
CA PRO A 181 21.45 30.07 -15.64
C PRO A 181 21.61 28.82 -16.53
N ALA A 182 22.32 28.96 -17.65
CA ALA A 182 22.49 27.89 -18.63
C ALA A 182 23.06 26.59 -18.03
N GLN A 183 23.98 26.70 -17.08
CA GLN A 183 24.65 25.56 -16.42
C GLN A 183 23.82 24.82 -15.36
N THR A 184 22.58 25.24 -15.11
CA THR A 184 21.73 24.66 -14.05
C THR A 184 20.64 23.77 -14.61
N PHE A 185 20.33 22.70 -13.87
CA PHE A 185 19.25 21.78 -14.13
C PHE A 185 18.15 21.97 -13.09
N TYR A 186 16.90 21.73 -13.48
CA TYR A 186 15.79 21.84 -12.55
C TYR A 186 14.77 20.74 -12.73
N SER A 187 13.99 20.51 -11.68
CA SER A 187 12.70 19.84 -11.78
C SER A 187 11.58 20.79 -11.36
N LEU A 188 10.42 20.63 -12.01
CA LEU A 188 9.20 21.34 -11.64
C LEU A 188 8.25 20.34 -10.99
N LYS A 189 7.90 20.60 -9.72
CA LYS A 189 6.92 19.82 -8.97
C LYS A 189 5.69 20.67 -8.70
N ILE A 190 4.56 20.29 -9.28
CA ILE A 190 3.29 20.97 -9.02
C ILE A 190 2.51 20.15 -8.00
N LEU A 191 2.28 20.73 -6.82
CA LEU A 191 1.45 20.16 -5.78
C LEU A 191 -0.01 20.47 -6.08
N VAL A 192 -0.77 19.44 -6.38
CA VAL A 192 -2.24 19.51 -6.47
C VAL A 192 -2.85 18.95 -5.19
N PRO A 193 -4.08 19.34 -4.84
CA PRO A 193 -4.80 18.73 -3.74
C PRO A 193 -4.94 17.23 -3.98
N THR A 194 -4.60 16.42 -2.98
CA THR A 194 -4.68 14.96 -3.06
C THR A 194 -5.91 14.45 -2.31
N MET A 195 -6.44 13.29 -2.74
CA MET A 195 -7.49 12.61 -1.98
C MET A 195 -6.89 11.79 -0.85
N GLN A 196 -7.52 11.84 0.32
CA GLN A 196 -7.20 10.95 1.43
C GLN A 196 -8.49 10.37 2.03
N LEU A 197 -8.43 9.10 2.41
CA LEU A 197 -9.47 8.45 3.20
C LEU A 197 -9.43 9.04 4.62
N THR A 198 -10.46 9.79 5.03
CA THR A 198 -10.40 10.59 6.26
C THR A 198 -10.88 9.89 7.52
N LYS A 199 -11.91 9.04 7.43
CA LYS A 199 -12.40 8.27 8.57
C LYS A 199 -12.36 6.78 8.22
N GLN A 200 -11.55 6.03 8.94
CA GLN A 200 -11.41 4.59 8.74
C GLN A 200 -12.41 3.88 9.65
N SER A 201 -13.47 3.31 9.08
CA SER A 201 -14.21 2.25 9.74
C SER A 201 -13.44 0.96 9.53
N GLN A 202 -12.68 0.54 10.54
CA GLN A 202 -11.81 -0.62 10.43
C GLN A 202 -11.77 -1.44 11.72
N VAL A 203 -11.54 -2.73 11.55
CA VAL A 203 -11.21 -3.68 12.62
C VAL A 203 -9.90 -4.37 12.28
N ALA A 204 -9.14 -4.71 13.31
CA ALA A 204 -7.84 -5.34 13.19
C ALA A 204 -7.82 -6.59 14.07
N TYR A 205 -7.43 -7.72 13.48
CA TYR A 205 -7.30 -9.00 14.16
C TYR A 205 -5.84 -9.40 14.17
N PRO A 206 -5.10 -9.13 15.25
CA PRO A 206 -3.73 -9.61 15.40
C PRO A 206 -3.74 -11.13 15.58
N PHE A 207 -2.75 -11.80 14.99
CA PHE A 207 -2.51 -13.22 15.18
C PHE A 207 -1.02 -13.49 15.11
N LYS A 208 -0.58 -14.53 15.83
CA LYS A 208 0.79 -15.02 15.78
C LYS A 208 0.86 -16.30 14.97
N LEU A 209 2.03 -16.57 14.43
CA LEU A 209 2.28 -17.86 13.79
C LEU A 209 2.94 -18.80 14.81
N PHE A 210 4.20 -19.17 14.58
CA PHE A 210 4.96 -19.97 15.52
C PHE A 210 5.67 -19.06 16.53
N GLU A 211 5.95 -19.60 17.71
CA GLU A 211 6.81 -18.97 18.71
C GLU A 211 8.21 -18.65 18.17
N SER A 212 9.00 -17.85 18.89
CA SER A 212 10.42 -17.69 18.58
C SER A 212 11.16 -19.04 18.59
N THR A 213 12.20 -19.21 17.77
CA THR A 213 12.91 -20.51 17.60
C THR A 213 13.43 -21.12 18.90
N GLN A 214 13.66 -20.31 19.94
CA GLN A 214 14.08 -20.76 21.27
C GLN A 214 12.94 -21.39 22.09
N ASN A 215 11.70 -20.96 21.86
CA ASN A 215 10.52 -21.36 22.62
C ASN A 215 9.59 -22.31 21.83
N GLN A 216 9.88 -22.58 20.55
CA GLN A 216 9.09 -23.52 19.74
C GLN A 216 9.18 -24.94 20.29
N THR A 217 8.03 -25.47 20.71
CA THR A 217 7.85 -26.85 21.15
C THR A 217 7.02 -27.62 20.14
N PHE A 218 7.43 -28.85 19.88
CA PHE A 218 6.75 -29.82 19.03
C PHE A 218 6.60 -31.12 19.79
N ALA A 219 5.65 -31.96 19.39
CA ALA A 219 5.59 -33.33 19.89
C ALA A 219 5.30 -34.32 18.78
N ILE A 220 5.87 -35.51 18.89
CA ILE A 220 5.53 -36.64 18.03
C ILE A 220 4.86 -37.68 18.91
N GLU A 221 3.60 -37.99 18.62
CA GLU A 221 2.83 -39.03 19.28
C GLU A 221 2.77 -40.27 18.39
N LEU A 222 3.13 -41.41 18.96
CA LEU A 222 3.08 -42.72 18.33
C LEU A 222 1.91 -43.48 18.93
N LYS A 223 0.78 -43.49 18.24
CA LYS A 223 -0.45 -44.16 18.68
C LYS A 223 -0.51 -45.57 18.07
N ILE A 224 -0.62 -46.57 18.93
CA ILE A 224 -0.75 -47.98 18.53
C ILE A 224 -2.14 -48.47 18.94
N THR A 225 -2.91 -48.90 17.95
CA THR A 225 -4.28 -49.44 18.12
C THR A 225 -4.26 -50.94 17.79
N PRO A 226 -4.41 -51.85 18.77
CA PRO A 226 -4.51 -53.28 18.53
C PRO A 226 -5.77 -53.65 17.72
N ASN A 227 -5.70 -54.69 16.89
CA ASN A 227 -6.86 -55.18 16.13
C ASN A 227 -7.85 -55.99 17.01
N GLN A 228 -7.34 -56.65 18.05
CA GLN A 228 -8.13 -57.38 19.03
C GLN A 228 -8.17 -56.58 20.33
N ILE A 229 -9.37 -56.21 20.78
CA ILE A 229 -9.59 -55.28 21.88
C ILE A 229 -9.94 -56.08 23.12
N ASP A 230 -9.00 -56.19 24.05
CA ASP A 230 -9.28 -56.59 25.42
C ASP A 230 -8.69 -55.51 26.36
N SER A 231 -9.55 -54.63 26.87
CA SER A 231 -9.16 -53.39 27.55
C SER A 231 -8.30 -53.63 28.80
N ALA A 232 -8.41 -54.80 29.42
CA ALA A 232 -7.58 -55.22 30.55
C ALA A 232 -6.11 -55.50 30.17
N GLN A 233 -5.82 -55.77 28.89
CA GLN A 233 -4.49 -56.15 28.41
C GLN A 233 -3.70 -54.97 27.84
N ILE A 234 -4.32 -53.82 27.58
CA ILE A 234 -3.66 -52.68 26.92
C ILE A 234 -2.55 -52.08 27.78
N ASP A 235 -2.75 -51.97 29.10
CA ASP A 235 -1.70 -51.47 30.01
C ASP A 235 -0.48 -52.41 30.05
N GLN A 236 -0.71 -53.73 29.98
CA GLN A 236 0.36 -54.72 29.91
C GLN A 236 1.08 -54.67 28.55
N LEU A 237 0.32 -54.54 27.46
CA LEU A 237 0.86 -54.36 26.11
C LEU A 237 1.70 -53.08 25.99
N ALA A 238 1.27 -51.96 26.58
CA ALA A 238 2.01 -50.70 26.57
C ALA A 238 3.38 -50.81 27.27
N LYS A 239 3.51 -51.68 28.28
CA LYS A 239 4.78 -51.97 28.96
C LYS A 239 5.68 -52.93 28.19
N GLN A 240 5.09 -53.80 27.36
CA GLN A 240 5.80 -54.86 26.63
C GLN A 240 6.18 -54.46 25.20
N LEU A 241 5.42 -53.58 24.55
CA LEU A 241 5.75 -53.01 23.25
C LEU A 241 6.66 -51.81 23.44
N VAL A 242 7.93 -51.97 23.09
CA VAL A 242 8.89 -50.87 23.16
C VAL A 242 8.89 -50.11 21.84
N VAL A 243 8.73 -48.81 21.94
CA VAL A 243 8.77 -47.88 20.83
C VAL A 243 10.02 -47.03 20.94
N GLN A 244 10.74 -46.87 19.83
CA GLN A 244 11.91 -46.01 19.75
C GLN A 244 11.74 -45.04 18.59
N LEU A 245 11.71 -43.75 18.90
CA LEU A 245 11.82 -42.66 17.94
C LEU A 245 13.29 -42.29 17.74
N GLN A 246 13.71 -42.03 16.51
CA GLN A 246 15.06 -41.56 16.18
C GLN A 246 15.02 -40.58 15.00
N GLY A 247 16.00 -39.68 14.93
CA GLY A 247 16.25 -38.87 13.73
C GLY A 247 16.89 -39.68 12.62
N ASN A 248 16.62 -39.33 11.35
CA ASN A 248 17.23 -40.00 10.20
C ASN A 248 18.71 -39.59 9.99
N SER A 249 19.07 -38.36 10.34
CA SER A 249 20.40 -37.79 10.04
C SER A 249 21.28 -37.73 11.29
N LYS A 250 20.74 -37.34 12.45
CA LYS A 250 21.42 -37.33 13.74
C LYS A 250 20.65 -38.10 14.81
N LEU A 251 21.40 -38.72 15.73
CA LEU A 251 20.82 -39.30 16.93
C LEU A 251 20.28 -38.18 17.85
N ILE A 252 19.16 -38.46 18.48
CA ILE A 252 18.37 -37.60 19.36
C ILE A 252 18.27 -38.30 20.69
N THR A 253 18.59 -37.58 21.75
CA THR A 253 18.35 -37.97 23.14
C THR A 253 17.07 -37.31 23.62
N PHE A 254 16.04 -38.11 23.88
CA PHE A 254 14.76 -37.61 24.38
C PHE A 254 14.75 -37.56 25.90
N SER A 255 14.04 -36.58 26.46
CA SER A 255 13.51 -36.69 27.83
C SER A 255 12.53 -37.86 27.91
N ALA A 256 12.31 -38.41 29.11
CA ALA A 256 11.40 -39.54 29.32
C ALA A 256 10.05 -39.32 28.60
N PRO A 257 9.66 -40.19 27.66
CA PRO A 257 8.44 -39.99 26.88
C PRO A 257 7.21 -40.20 27.77
N GLN A 258 6.14 -39.50 27.46
CA GLN A 258 4.86 -39.67 28.15
C GLN A 258 4.09 -40.81 27.50
N THR A 259 3.72 -41.82 28.29
CA THR A 259 2.84 -42.91 27.83
C THR A 259 1.42 -42.58 28.23
N ILE A 260 0.52 -42.52 27.24
CA ILE A 260 -0.91 -42.25 27.43
C ILE A 260 -1.65 -43.54 27.06
N ILE A 261 -2.50 -44.03 27.95
CA ILE A 261 -3.22 -45.29 27.76
C ILE A 261 -4.71 -44.98 27.74
N ASP A 262 -5.40 -45.47 26.71
CA ASP A 262 -6.84 -45.41 26.53
C ASP A 262 -7.40 -46.84 26.45
N ASN A 263 -8.71 -47.01 26.60
CA ASN A 263 -9.40 -48.30 26.60
C ASN A 263 -9.27 -49.09 25.29
N GLN A 264 -8.78 -48.46 24.21
CA GLN A 264 -8.68 -49.05 22.87
C GLN A 264 -7.28 -48.91 22.25
N SER A 265 -6.39 -48.11 22.82
CA SER A 265 -5.06 -47.83 22.24
C SER A 265 -4.11 -47.31 23.30
N PHE A 266 -2.81 -47.41 23.05
CA PHE A 266 -1.81 -46.68 23.83
C PHE A 266 -1.00 -45.79 22.91
N SER A 267 -0.52 -44.66 23.42
CA SER A 267 0.34 -43.76 22.70
C SER A 267 1.57 -43.36 23.49
N VAL A 268 2.67 -43.13 22.77
CA VAL A 268 3.92 -42.65 23.34
C VAL A 268 4.21 -41.27 22.73
N LYS A 269 4.12 -40.22 23.55
CA LYS A 269 4.33 -38.82 23.15
C LYS A 269 5.76 -38.37 23.50
N TYR A 270 6.54 -38.05 22.48
CA TYR A 270 7.88 -37.48 22.59
C TYR A 270 7.82 -35.98 22.42
N GLN A 271 8.46 -35.24 23.32
CA GLN A 271 8.62 -33.79 23.21
C GLN A 271 9.89 -33.45 22.44
N LEU A 272 9.81 -32.50 21.52
CA LEU A 272 10.90 -32.05 20.67
C LEU A 272 10.98 -30.52 20.66
N ASN A 273 12.19 -29.99 20.46
CA ASN A 273 12.44 -28.57 20.25
C ASN A 273 12.83 -28.32 18.78
N TYR A 274 12.96 -27.05 18.41
CA TYR A 274 13.39 -26.65 17.06
C TYR A 274 14.70 -27.31 16.60
N GLN A 275 15.68 -27.45 17.50
CA GLN A 275 17.00 -28.00 17.17
C GLN A 275 16.92 -29.47 16.73
N HIS A 276 16.04 -30.28 17.32
CA HIS A 276 15.86 -31.68 16.90
C HIS A 276 15.39 -31.80 15.45
N PHE A 277 14.48 -30.91 15.01
CA PHE A 277 14.02 -30.86 13.61
C PHE A 277 15.10 -30.33 12.68
N ARG A 278 15.80 -29.25 13.09
CA ARG A 278 16.90 -28.66 12.34
C ARG A 278 18.01 -29.69 12.03
N GLU A 279 18.29 -30.58 12.97
CA GLU A 279 19.32 -31.61 12.82
C GLU A 279 18.86 -32.84 12.03
N ASN A 280 17.56 -32.96 11.74
CA ASN A 280 16.93 -34.12 11.12
C ASN A 280 15.93 -33.70 10.03
N LEU A 281 16.38 -32.86 9.10
CA LEU A 281 15.56 -32.36 7.99
C LEU A 281 15.07 -33.48 7.04
N GLU A 282 15.84 -34.58 6.93
CA GLU A 282 15.44 -35.78 6.19
C GLU A 282 14.32 -36.58 6.89
N GLY A 283 13.85 -36.10 8.04
CA GLY A 283 12.77 -36.67 8.81
C GLY A 283 13.24 -37.58 9.95
N PHE A 284 12.29 -38.37 10.43
CA PHE A 284 12.45 -39.24 11.60
C PHE A 284 12.11 -40.67 11.22
N ASN A 285 12.47 -41.61 12.10
CA ASN A 285 12.07 -42.99 11.99
C ASN A 285 11.64 -43.56 13.34
N VAL A 286 10.74 -44.53 13.26
CA VAL A 286 10.26 -45.28 14.41
C VAL A 286 10.63 -46.74 14.25
N LYS A 287 11.12 -47.34 15.33
CA LYS A 287 11.34 -48.77 15.45
C LYS A 287 10.47 -49.32 16.57
N LEU A 288 9.88 -50.48 16.31
CA LEU A 288 9.03 -51.17 17.26
C LEU A 288 9.70 -52.48 17.69
N SER A 289 9.43 -52.91 18.91
CA SER A 289 9.97 -54.14 19.47
C SER A 289 8.89 -54.83 20.30
N ASN A 290 8.44 -56.00 19.84
CA ASN A 290 7.40 -56.76 20.50
C ASN A 290 7.97 -57.75 21.55
N ARG A 291 7.98 -57.34 22.82
CA ARG A 291 8.48 -58.18 23.93
C ARG A 291 7.41 -59.10 24.53
N THR A 292 6.27 -59.27 23.87
CA THR A 292 5.27 -60.28 24.26
C THR A 292 5.69 -61.67 23.75
N ASP A 293 4.93 -62.68 24.15
CA ASP A 293 5.05 -64.07 23.73
C ASP A 293 4.18 -64.42 22.50
N GLN A 294 3.39 -63.46 22.00
CA GLN A 294 2.45 -63.64 20.89
C GLN A 294 2.69 -62.67 19.74
N VAL A 295 2.15 -62.99 18.56
CA VAL A 295 2.16 -62.07 17.42
C VAL A 295 1.22 -60.90 17.71
N PHE A 296 1.72 -59.68 17.61
CA PHE A 296 0.92 -58.48 17.77
C PHE A 296 0.47 -57.96 16.40
N THR A 297 -0.84 -57.72 16.23
CA THR A 297 -1.39 -57.06 15.04
C THR A 297 -2.19 -55.82 15.42
N GLY A 298 -1.99 -54.74 14.67
CA GLY A 298 -2.64 -53.46 14.95
C GLY A 298 -2.36 -52.42 13.88
N ASN A 299 -2.62 -51.16 14.19
CA ASN A 299 -2.32 -50.00 13.38
C ASN A 299 -1.41 -49.03 14.16
N LEU A 300 -0.35 -48.56 13.50
CA LEU A 300 0.52 -47.48 13.97
C LEU A 300 0.10 -46.18 13.28
N ALA A 301 -0.35 -45.21 14.07
CA ALA A 301 -0.54 -43.84 13.63
C ALA A 301 0.51 -42.92 14.28
N ILE A 302 1.24 -42.17 13.46
CA ILE A 302 2.22 -41.18 13.89
C ILE A 302 1.58 -39.81 13.71
N LYS A 303 1.50 -39.05 14.80
CA LYS A 303 0.96 -37.69 14.80
C LYS A 303 2.02 -36.67 15.17
N LEU A 304 2.08 -35.60 14.40
CA LEU A 304 2.88 -34.42 14.67
C LEU A 304 2.00 -33.37 15.34
N TYR A 305 2.42 -32.93 16.51
CA TYR A 305 1.83 -31.85 17.28
C TYR A 305 2.72 -30.61 17.21
N PHE A 306 2.12 -29.46 17.01
CA PHE A 306 2.80 -28.18 16.91
C PHE A 306 1.86 -27.06 17.36
N TYR A 307 2.42 -25.91 17.73
CA TYR A 307 1.65 -24.77 18.20
C TYR A 307 1.71 -23.63 17.20
N ILE A 308 0.55 -23.11 16.80
CA ILE A 308 0.43 -21.89 16.00
C ILE A 308 -0.61 -21.00 16.64
N ASN A 309 -0.33 -19.70 16.74
CA ASN A 309 -1.17 -18.74 17.45
C ASN A 309 -1.49 -19.19 18.89
N GLU A 310 -0.51 -19.81 19.57
CA GLU A 310 -0.64 -20.39 20.93
C GLU A 310 -1.68 -21.53 21.05
N ILE A 311 -2.17 -22.06 19.92
CA ILE A 311 -3.13 -23.18 19.84
C ILE A 311 -2.40 -24.46 19.40
N GLU A 312 -2.64 -25.57 20.09
CA GLU A 312 -2.11 -26.89 19.71
C GLU A 312 -2.86 -27.42 18.48
N HIS A 313 -2.12 -27.74 17.43
CA HIS A 313 -2.60 -28.41 16.23
C HIS A 313 -1.94 -29.78 16.09
N THR A 314 -2.65 -30.71 15.43
CA THR A 314 -2.17 -32.06 15.16
C THR A 314 -2.29 -32.40 13.68
N ASN A 315 -1.36 -33.19 13.18
CA ASN A 315 -1.38 -33.73 11.82
C ASN A 315 -0.92 -35.19 11.82
N THR A 316 -1.63 -36.09 11.15
CA THR A 316 -1.23 -37.49 11.02
C THR A 316 -0.22 -37.61 9.87
N VAL A 317 1.03 -37.89 10.19
CA VAL A 317 2.12 -37.98 9.21
C VAL A 317 2.30 -39.38 8.64
N LEU A 318 1.91 -40.42 9.37
CA LEU A 318 1.97 -41.79 8.89
C LEU A 318 0.88 -42.62 9.56
N GLU A 319 0.20 -43.46 8.79
CA GLU A 319 -0.73 -44.45 9.31
C GLU A 319 -0.54 -45.76 8.56
N GLN A 320 -0.19 -46.83 9.28
CA GLN A 320 0.16 -48.11 8.68
C GLN A 320 -0.16 -49.29 9.60
N SER A 321 -0.73 -50.35 9.04
CA SER A 321 -0.91 -51.62 9.76
C SER A 321 0.43 -52.26 10.13
N ILE A 322 0.53 -52.76 11.36
CA ILE A 322 1.71 -53.42 11.90
C ILE A 322 1.39 -54.87 12.25
N ASN A 323 2.35 -55.75 11.95
CA ASN A 323 2.35 -57.16 12.32
C ASN A 323 3.73 -57.48 12.89
N LEU A 324 3.79 -57.60 14.22
CA LEU A 324 5.04 -57.73 14.97
C LEU A 324 5.18 -59.14 15.52
N SER A 325 6.21 -59.85 15.06
CA SER A 325 6.59 -61.14 15.65
C SER A 325 7.14 -60.96 17.06
N PRO A 326 6.88 -61.89 18.00
CA PRO A 326 7.45 -61.84 19.34
C PRO A 326 8.98 -61.99 19.30
N ILE A 327 9.67 -61.31 20.21
CA ILE A 327 11.15 -61.34 20.32
C ILE A 327 11.65 -62.65 20.93
N LEU A 328 10.86 -63.23 21.84
CA LEU A 328 11.17 -64.48 22.51
C LEU A 328 10.29 -65.58 21.96
N LYS A 329 10.89 -66.52 21.23
CA LYS A 329 10.23 -67.77 20.87
C LYS A 329 10.79 -68.89 21.72
N ILE A 330 9.89 -69.69 22.29
CA ILE A 330 10.27 -70.98 22.84
C ILE A 330 10.51 -71.90 21.66
N CYS A 331 11.68 -72.52 21.62
CA CYS A 331 12.06 -73.45 20.57
C CYS A 331 12.41 -74.80 21.18
N ARG A 332 12.17 -75.87 20.43
CA ARG A 332 12.63 -77.22 20.74
C ARG A 332 13.54 -77.73 19.63
N ILE A 333 14.44 -78.64 19.98
CA ILE A 333 15.32 -79.30 19.02
C ILE A 333 14.63 -80.59 18.55
N ASN A 334 14.40 -80.72 17.24
CA ASN A 334 13.83 -81.94 16.66
C ASN A 334 14.87 -83.07 16.60
N SER A 335 14.45 -84.28 16.24
CA SER A 335 15.34 -85.46 16.14
C SER A 335 16.46 -85.30 15.09
N ALA A 336 16.33 -84.34 14.15
CA ALA A 336 17.33 -83.99 13.16
C ALA A 336 18.30 -82.87 13.64
N LYS A 337 18.23 -82.46 14.92
CA LYS A 337 18.95 -81.33 15.52
C LYS A 337 18.59 -79.94 14.97
N GLU A 338 17.45 -79.81 14.29
CA GLU A 338 16.95 -78.53 13.79
C GLU A 338 16.09 -77.86 14.87
N ILE A 339 16.19 -76.53 14.94
CA ILE A 339 15.42 -75.72 15.88
C ILE A 339 14.04 -75.45 15.27
N ILE A 340 12.98 -75.94 15.92
CA ILE A 340 11.59 -75.73 15.52
C ILE A 340 10.81 -75.02 16.64
N GLU A 341 9.72 -74.33 16.30
CA GLU A 341 8.87 -73.65 17.29
C GLU A 341 8.34 -74.66 18.32
N GLY A 342 8.45 -74.30 19.60
CA GLY A 342 8.09 -75.13 20.74
C GLY A 342 6.82 -74.64 21.41
N ASN A 343 5.82 -75.50 21.53
CA ASN A 343 4.60 -75.23 22.31
C ASN A 343 4.83 -75.76 23.72
N THR A 344 4.98 -74.89 24.72
CA THR A 344 5.10 -75.35 26.11
C THR A 344 3.70 -75.61 26.66
N ILE A 345 3.24 -76.86 26.62
CA ILE A 345 2.17 -77.33 27.52
C ILE A 345 2.88 -78.13 28.62
N PHE A 346 2.83 -77.63 29.85
CA PHE A 346 3.25 -78.39 31.03
C PHE A 346 2.21 -79.48 31.31
N SER A 347 2.22 -80.55 30.52
CA SER A 347 1.69 -81.85 30.91
C SER A 347 2.73 -82.91 30.56
N GLN A 348 3.41 -83.42 31.60
CA GLN A 348 4.30 -84.57 31.49
C GLN A 348 3.53 -85.74 30.86
N VAL A 349 4.13 -86.42 29.88
CA VAL A 349 4.65 -87.80 29.96
C VAL A 349 5.28 -88.10 28.60
N SER A 350 6.55 -87.69 28.39
CA SER A 350 7.52 -88.24 27.43
C SER A 350 8.81 -87.41 27.53
N GLN A 351 9.97 -88.05 27.41
CA GLN A 351 11.31 -87.51 27.71
C GLN A 351 11.55 -86.05 27.24
N PRO A 352 12.23 -85.21 28.05
CA PRO A 352 12.39 -83.79 27.74
C PRO A 352 13.34 -83.61 26.55
N GLN A 353 12.79 -83.30 25.38
CA GLN A 353 13.57 -82.59 24.37
C GLN A 353 13.98 -81.25 25.00
N ILE A 354 15.28 -80.93 24.96
CA ILE A 354 15.82 -79.71 25.57
C ILE A 354 15.13 -78.51 24.91
N SER A 355 14.21 -77.87 25.63
CA SER A 355 13.60 -76.62 25.24
C SER A 355 14.59 -75.48 25.50
N GLY A 356 14.82 -74.67 24.48
CA GLY A 356 15.69 -73.49 24.56
C GLY A 356 14.90 -72.22 24.27
N MET A 357 15.36 -71.10 24.83
CA MET A 357 14.87 -69.78 24.42
C MET A 357 15.76 -69.27 23.30
N LYS A 358 15.17 -68.86 22.17
CA LYS A 358 15.88 -68.18 21.09
C LYS A 358 15.36 -66.76 20.98
N ILE A 359 16.27 -65.79 21.03
CA ILE A 359 15.97 -64.42 20.62
C ILE A 359 15.89 -64.43 19.10
N THR A 360 14.79 -63.92 18.54
CA THR A 360 14.64 -63.81 17.09
C THR A 360 15.73 -62.91 16.50
N GLU A 361 16.07 -63.10 15.21
CA GLU A 361 17.19 -62.40 14.57
C GLU A 361 17.04 -60.87 14.56
N TYR A 362 15.81 -60.37 14.73
CA TYR A 362 15.48 -58.94 14.70
C TYR A 362 14.86 -58.50 16.02
N LEU A 363 15.64 -57.82 16.85
CA LEU A 363 15.14 -57.19 18.09
C LEU A 363 14.21 -56.00 17.79
N TRP A 364 14.40 -55.36 16.63
CA TRP A 364 13.68 -54.17 16.19
C TRP A 364 13.12 -54.40 14.79
N THR A 365 11.95 -53.81 14.51
CA THR A 365 11.43 -53.72 13.14
C THR A 365 12.39 -52.94 12.24
N PRO A 366 12.30 -53.14 10.90
CA PRO A 366 12.74 -52.12 9.97
C PRO A 366 12.17 -50.74 10.35
N PRO A 367 12.94 -49.66 10.16
CA PRO A 367 12.51 -48.32 10.56
C PRO A 367 11.33 -47.84 9.70
N TYR A 368 10.24 -47.44 10.35
CA TYR A 368 9.14 -46.71 9.74
C TYR A 368 9.57 -45.25 9.59
N LYS A 369 10.02 -44.87 8.38
CA LYS A 369 10.48 -43.51 8.08
C LYS A 369 9.32 -42.59 7.73
N PHE A 370 9.35 -41.35 8.22
CA PHE A 370 8.38 -40.31 7.88
C PHE A 370 9.05 -38.94 7.86
N GLN A 371 8.50 -38.02 7.06
CA GLN A 371 8.91 -36.62 7.03
C GLN A 371 7.92 -35.78 7.85
N THR A 372 8.34 -34.57 8.21
CA THR A 372 7.51 -33.62 8.98
C THR A 372 7.24 -32.39 8.12
N PHE A 373 7.83 -31.24 8.42
CA PHE A 373 7.73 -30.05 7.59
C PHE A 373 8.64 -30.15 6.35
N ALA A 374 8.22 -29.55 5.24
CA ALA A 374 9.05 -29.44 4.05
C ALA A 374 10.20 -28.44 4.27
N ALA A 375 11.44 -28.94 4.28
CA ALA A 375 12.63 -28.12 4.35
C ALA A 375 12.80 -27.26 3.08
N PRO A 376 13.28 -26.00 3.17
CA PRO A 376 13.45 -25.12 2.02
C PRO A 376 14.48 -25.61 1.02
N ARG A 377 14.15 -25.49 -0.28
CA ARG A 377 15.10 -25.82 -1.36
C ARG A 377 16.36 -24.95 -1.34
N GLN A 378 16.26 -23.70 -0.89
CA GLN A 378 17.41 -22.79 -0.81
C GLN A 378 18.50 -23.25 0.16
N GLN A 379 18.19 -24.11 1.15
CA GLN A 379 19.21 -24.72 2.01
C GLN A 379 20.22 -25.59 1.24
N GLU A 380 19.80 -26.19 0.11
CA GLU A 380 20.70 -26.97 -0.75
C GLU A 380 21.75 -26.07 -1.43
N LEU A 381 21.45 -24.77 -1.56
CA LEU A 381 22.29 -23.78 -2.23
C LEU A 381 23.05 -22.87 -1.23
N GLN A 382 22.51 -22.68 -0.01
CA GLN A 382 23.08 -21.84 1.05
C GLN A 382 22.91 -22.51 2.44
N PRO A 383 23.92 -23.23 2.95
CA PRO A 383 23.82 -24.01 4.18
C PRO A 383 23.69 -23.20 5.48
N GLU A 384 23.85 -21.88 5.42
CA GLU A 384 23.75 -20.99 6.59
C GLU A 384 22.29 -20.68 7.00
N VAL A 385 21.35 -20.77 6.06
CA VAL A 385 19.92 -20.57 6.35
C VAL A 385 19.37 -21.85 6.96
N THR A 386 18.95 -21.84 8.22
CA THR A 386 18.47 -23.06 8.88
C THR A 386 17.01 -22.99 9.29
N ALA A 387 16.16 -23.36 8.34
CA ALA A 387 14.72 -23.34 8.43
C ALA A 387 14.17 -24.77 8.36
N ILE A 388 13.11 -25.06 9.10
CA ILE A 388 12.37 -26.33 8.96
C ILE A 388 11.12 -26.20 8.08
N ILE A 389 10.70 -24.96 7.75
CA ILE A 389 9.56 -24.65 6.90
C ILE A 389 10.04 -23.71 5.78
N GLU A 390 9.80 -24.09 4.53
CA GLU A 390 10.14 -23.29 3.35
C GLU A 390 9.29 -22.03 3.21
N LYS A 391 7.96 -22.23 3.19
CA LYS A 391 6.95 -21.21 2.98
C LYS A 391 5.67 -21.60 3.70
N ILE A 392 4.85 -20.59 3.98
CA ILE A 392 3.50 -20.74 4.51
C ILE A 392 2.52 -20.00 3.61
N GLU A 393 1.31 -20.52 3.50
CA GLU A 393 0.25 -19.88 2.73
C GLU A 393 -0.82 -19.37 3.71
N LEU A 394 -0.96 -18.06 3.82
CA LEU A 394 -1.99 -17.42 4.61
C LEU A 394 -3.21 -17.14 3.75
N GLU A 395 -4.37 -17.43 4.32
CA GLU A 395 -5.67 -17.17 3.70
C GLU A 395 -6.56 -16.47 4.73
N ALA A 396 -7.10 -15.30 4.38
CA ALA A 396 -8.14 -14.66 5.18
C ALA A 396 -9.43 -14.61 4.37
N ILE A 397 -10.46 -15.23 4.93
CA ILE A 397 -11.80 -15.35 4.35
C ILE A 397 -12.72 -14.44 5.17
N VAL A 398 -13.26 -13.43 4.50
CA VAL A 398 -14.19 -12.47 5.09
C VAL A 398 -15.56 -12.71 4.48
N GLU A 399 -16.47 -13.27 5.27
CA GLU A 399 -17.85 -13.55 4.89
C GLU A 399 -18.77 -12.44 5.39
N ILE A 400 -19.54 -11.84 4.49
CA ILE A 400 -20.47 -10.76 4.81
C ILE A 400 -21.87 -11.35 5.01
N THR A 401 -22.42 -11.12 6.21
CA THR A 401 -23.77 -11.60 6.58
C THR A 401 -24.81 -10.50 6.42
N GLU A 402 -24.45 -9.23 6.69
CA GLU A 402 -25.33 -8.08 6.52
C GLU A 402 -24.60 -6.94 5.79
N PRO A 403 -25.29 -6.22 4.88
CA PRO A 403 -26.73 -6.31 4.56
C PRO A 403 -27.09 -7.47 3.61
N ASN A 404 -28.36 -7.89 3.62
CA ASN A 404 -28.91 -8.88 2.70
C ASN A 404 -29.94 -8.21 1.76
N PRO A 405 -29.75 -8.21 0.42
CA PRO A 405 -28.73 -8.91 -0.34
C PRO A 405 -27.36 -8.20 -0.35
N VAL A 406 -26.28 -9.00 -0.30
CA VAL A 406 -24.92 -8.51 -0.54
C VAL A 406 -24.72 -8.35 -2.05
N THR A 407 -24.39 -7.14 -2.49
CA THR A 407 -24.12 -6.84 -3.90
C THR A 407 -22.61 -6.76 -4.15
N THR A 408 -22.20 -6.93 -5.41
CA THR A 408 -20.78 -6.80 -5.81
C THR A 408 -20.21 -5.41 -5.51
N ASP A 409 -21.04 -4.36 -5.58
CA ASP A 409 -20.63 -2.98 -5.23
C ASP A 409 -20.25 -2.87 -3.75
N ILE A 410 -21.01 -3.53 -2.85
CA ILE A 410 -20.71 -3.55 -1.41
C ILE A 410 -19.37 -4.23 -1.14
N LEU A 411 -19.14 -5.39 -1.77
CA LEU A 411 -17.91 -6.16 -1.60
C LEU A 411 -16.68 -5.41 -2.12
N ASN A 412 -16.81 -4.69 -3.25
CA ASN A 412 -15.72 -3.90 -3.82
C ASN A 412 -15.31 -2.70 -2.93
N LYS A 413 -16.19 -2.28 -2.02
CA LYS A 413 -15.96 -1.21 -1.05
C LYS A 413 -15.50 -1.74 0.31
N ILE A 414 -15.24 -3.04 0.44
CA ILE A 414 -14.62 -3.63 1.62
C ILE A 414 -13.18 -3.96 1.27
N THR A 415 -12.25 -3.45 2.07
CA THR A 415 -10.83 -3.69 1.90
C THR A 415 -10.35 -4.67 2.97
N VAL A 416 -9.82 -5.81 2.55
CA VAL A 416 -9.16 -6.78 3.44
C VAL A 416 -7.67 -6.77 3.15
N ARG A 417 -6.85 -6.66 4.19
CA ARG A 417 -5.39 -6.65 4.05
C ARG A 417 -4.74 -7.43 5.17
N PHE A 418 -3.69 -8.16 4.81
CA PHE A 418 -2.67 -8.54 5.77
C PHE A 418 -1.68 -7.39 5.94
N LYS A 419 -1.25 -7.16 7.17
CA LYS A 419 -0.25 -6.17 7.52
C LYS A 419 0.77 -6.80 8.46
N ASP A 420 2.03 -6.43 8.25
CA ASP A 420 3.11 -6.57 9.23
C ASP A 420 3.65 -5.17 9.57
N ASP A 421 4.57 -5.09 10.54
CA ASP A 421 5.20 -3.83 10.97
C ASP A 421 6.54 -3.52 10.27
N ILE A 422 6.96 -4.33 9.29
CA ILE A 422 8.34 -4.34 8.77
C ILE A 422 8.38 -4.04 7.26
N SER A 423 7.39 -4.51 6.52
CA SER A 423 7.22 -4.31 5.09
C SER A 423 6.60 -2.95 4.78
N GLU A 424 7.06 -2.32 3.69
CA GLU A 424 6.30 -1.23 3.10
C GLU A 424 4.90 -1.73 2.66
N PHE A 425 3.86 -0.96 2.98
CA PHE A 425 2.44 -1.32 2.83
C PHE A 425 2.04 -1.92 1.46
N HIS A 426 2.77 -1.60 0.39
CA HIS A 426 2.47 -2.05 -0.97
C HIS A 426 3.07 -3.44 -1.30
N LEU A 427 4.09 -3.88 -0.55
CA LEU A 427 4.79 -5.15 -0.82
C LEU A 427 4.02 -6.38 -0.31
N PHE A 428 3.09 -6.19 0.64
CA PHE A 428 2.21 -7.23 1.17
C PHE A 428 0.86 -7.32 0.44
N THR A 429 0.78 -6.89 -0.83
CA THR A 429 -0.48 -6.92 -1.59
C THR A 429 -0.93 -8.38 -1.80
N PRO A 430 -2.10 -8.79 -1.30
CA PRO A 430 -2.56 -10.17 -1.43
C PRO A 430 -3.24 -10.44 -2.77
N GLU A 431 -3.33 -11.71 -3.16
CA GLU A 431 -4.24 -12.14 -4.22
C GLU A 431 -5.67 -12.11 -3.68
N THR A 432 -6.53 -11.27 -4.25
CA THR A 432 -7.91 -11.10 -3.79
C THR A 432 -8.88 -11.77 -4.77
N SER A 433 -9.74 -12.63 -4.24
CA SER A 433 -10.89 -13.19 -4.96
C SER A 433 -12.19 -12.86 -4.24
N VAL A 434 -13.19 -12.40 -4.98
CA VAL A 434 -14.50 -12.02 -4.45
C VAL A 434 -15.56 -12.91 -5.11
N ALA A 435 -16.25 -13.74 -4.33
CA ALA A 435 -17.32 -14.62 -4.80
C ALA A 435 -18.26 -14.98 -3.64
N ASN A 436 -19.55 -15.22 -3.93
CA ASN A 436 -20.52 -15.76 -2.96
C ASN A 436 -20.55 -15.03 -1.59
N ASN A 437 -20.62 -13.70 -1.58
CA ASN A 437 -20.59 -12.85 -0.37
C ASN A 437 -19.32 -12.97 0.48
N GLN A 438 -18.27 -13.58 -0.09
CA GLN A 438 -16.99 -13.79 0.57
C GLN A 438 -15.87 -13.06 -0.17
N ILE A 439 -15.00 -12.43 0.60
CA ILE A 439 -13.75 -11.84 0.14
C ILE A 439 -12.64 -12.72 0.70
N THR A 440 -11.93 -13.40 -0.18
CA THR A 440 -10.79 -14.24 0.19
C THR A 440 -9.53 -13.56 -0.29
N ILE A 441 -8.58 -13.38 0.63
CA ILE A 441 -7.25 -12.89 0.31
C ILE A 441 -6.21 -13.97 0.62
N LYS A 442 -5.30 -14.21 -0.32
CA LYS A 442 -4.22 -15.19 -0.18
C LYS A 442 -2.86 -14.53 -0.23
N ARG A 443 -1.94 -15.01 0.60
CA ARG A 443 -0.55 -14.57 0.60
C ARG A 443 0.39 -15.71 0.94
N THR A 444 1.38 -15.92 0.09
CA THR A 444 2.51 -16.80 0.40
C THR A 444 3.62 -16.01 1.09
N ILE A 445 4.09 -16.51 2.24
CA ILE A 445 5.21 -15.94 2.99
C ILE A 445 6.35 -16.96 2.99
N ASN A 446 7.51 -16.57 2.49
CA ASN A 446 8.72 -17.38 2.54
C ASN A 446 9.41 -17.27 3.90
N TYR A 447 10.22 -18.26 4.25
CA TYR A 447 10.91 -18.36 5.55
C TYR A 447 11.61 -17.07 6.02
N GLN A 448 12.37 -16.40 5.15
CA GLN A 448 13.12 -15.19 5.52
C GLN A 448 12.20 -14.08 6.05
N HIS A 449 11.05 -13.91 5.41
CA HIS A 449 10.08 -12.90 5.79
C HIS A 449 9.22 -13.36 6.98
N PHE A 450 8.89 -14.65 7.02
CA PHE A 450 8.21 -15.30 8.13
C PHE A 450 8.91 -15.09 9.47
N LEU A 451 10.24 -15.27 9.54
CA LEU A 451 11.01 -15.06 10.77
C LEU A 451 10.96 -13.61 11.29
N GLN A 452 10.89 -12.65 10.38
CA GLN A 452 10.84 -11.23 10.76
C GLN A 452 9.43 -10.86 11.29
N ALA A 453 8.39 -11.50 10.77
CA ALA A 453 6.99 -11.15 11.05
C ALA A 453 6.27 -12.04 12.10
N LEU A 454 6.98 -12.93 12.81
CA LEU A 454 6.40 -13.97 13.69
C LEU A 454 5.29 -13.50 14.65
N ASP A 455 5.49 -12.34 15.29
CA ASP A 455 4.63 -11.84 16.37
C ASP A 455 3.75 -10.64 15.99
N LYS A 456 3.78 -10.22 14.72
CA LYS A 456 3.27 -8.89 14.31
C LYS A 456 2.40 -8.92 13.07
N LEU A 457 1.69 -10.03 12.86
CA LEU A 457 0.76 -10.17 11.75
C LEU A 457 -0.65 -9.74 12.16
N VAL A 458 -1.27 -8.94 11.30
CA VAL A 458 -2.61 -8.42 11.52
C VAL A 458 -3.43 -8.54 10.25
N VAL A 459 -4.65 -9.05 10.36
CA VAL A 459 -5.66 -8.90 9.30
C VAL A 459 -6.49 -7.67 9.61
N THR A 460 -6.49 -6.70 8.70
CA THR A 460 -7.33 -5.50 8.79
C THR A 460 -8.46 -5.57 7.78
N ILE A 461 -9.68 -5.31 8.25
CA ILE A 461 -10.88 -5.19 7.42
C ILE A 461 -11.36 -3.76 7.54
N GLN A 462 -11.55 -3.10 6.40
CA GLN A 462 -12.00 -1.72 6.33
C GLN A 462 -13.29 -1.64 5.52
N ASN A 463 -14.27 -0.90 6.05
CA ASN A 463 -15.52 -0.60 5.37
C ASN A 463 -15.45 0.80 4.74
N LEU A 464 -15.60 0.88 3.41
CA LEU A 464 -15.73 2.12 2.65
C LEU A 464 -17.17 2.35 2.16
N ASN A 465 -18.12 1.56 2.65
CA ASN A 465 -19.52 1.75 2.34
C ASN A 465 -20.17 2.81 3.22
N ASN A 466 -21.26 3.38 2.72
CA ASN A 466 -22.17 4.25 3.47
C ASN A 466 -23.23 3.47 4.28
N ILE A 467 -23.01 2.17 4.47
CA ILE A 467 -23.87 1.24 5.20
C ILE A 467 -23.04 0.45 6.20
N ASP A 468 -23.67 0.00 7.27
CA ASP A 468 -23.04 -0.85 8.26
C ASP A 468 -22.81 -2.24 7.66
N ILE A 469 -21.65 -2.82 7.94
CA ILE A 469 -21.25 -4.14 7.44
C ILE A 469 -21.02 -5.06 8.63
N VAL A 470 -21.73 -6.18 8.65
CA VAL A 470 -21.56 -7.24 9.64
C VAL A 470 -21.11 -8.50 8.93
N GLY A 471 -20.16 -9.20 9.53
CA GLY A 471 -19.63 -10.42 8.95
C GLY A 471 -18.77 -11.22 9.91
N LYS A 472 -18.13 -12.23 9.34
CA LYS A 472 -17.21 -13.13 10.02
C LYS A 472 -15.89 -13.16 9.27
N VAL A 473 -14.79 -13.11 10.01
CA VAL A 473 -13.45 -13.31 9.48
C VAL A 473 -12.88 -14.62 9.99
N THR A 474 -12.35 -15.39 9.05
CA THR A 474 -11.61 -16.63 9.30
C THR A 474 -10.23 -16.48 8.71
N VAL A 475 -9.19 -16.55 9.53
CA VAL A 475 -7.79 -16.55 9.07
C VAL A 475 -7.25 -17.96 9.23
N GLN A 476 -6.68 -18.50 8.17
CA GLN A 476 -6.14 -19.84 8.10
C GLN A 476 -4.71 -19.82 7.58
N VAL A 477 -3.93 -20.81 7.99
CA VAL A 477 -2.59 -21.07 7.47
C VAL A 477 -2.56 -22.46 6.87
N ALA A 478 -2.03 -22.57 5.66
CA ALA A 478 -1.74 -23.83 5.01
C ALA A 478 -0.23 -24.12 5.03
N LEU A 479 0.10 -25.34 5.45
CA LEU A 479 1.47 -25.84 5.64
C LEU A 479 1.65 -27.14 4.87
N ASN A 480 2.82 -27.32 4.27
CA ASN A 480 3.18 -28.61 3.68
C ASN A 480 3.80 -29.52 4.75
N ILE A 481 3.02 -30.51 5.18
CA ILE A 481 3.40 -31.51 6.19
C ILE A 481 3.37 -32.88 5.52
N ASN A 482 4.49 -33.59 5.56
CA ASN A 482 4.69 -34.88 4.91
C ASN A 482 4.18 -34.91 3.45
N GLN A 483 4.61 -33.91 2.66
CA GLN A 483 4.26 -33.73 1.24
C GLN A 483 2.76 -33.46 0.97
N SER A 484 1.98 -33.18 2.01
CA SER A 484 0.55 -32.89 1.92
C SER A 484 0.24 -31.49 2.47
N LEU A 485 -0.56 -30.72 1.73
CA LEU A 485 -1.01 -29.38 2.18
C LEU A 485 -2.10 -29.54 3.25
N SER A 486 -1.85 -29.00 4.44
CA SER A 486 -2.75 -29.08 5.59
C SER A 486 -3.09 -27.68 6.09
N THR A 487 -4.39 -27.40 6.24
CA THR A 487 -4.91 -26.08 6.61
C THR A 487 -5.35 -26.04 8.08
N HIS A 488 -4.97 -24.97 8.78
CA HIS A 488 -5.24 -24.77 10.20
C HIS A 488 -5.82 -23.36 10.43
N THR A 489 -6.96 -23.28 11.12
CA THR A 489 -7.60 -22.00 11.46
C THR A 489 -6.88 -21.33 12.64
N LEU A 490 -6.48 -20.07 12.45
CA LEU A 490 -5.78 -19.25 13.44
C LEU A 490 -6.72 -18.27 14.15
N VAL A 491 -7.62 -17.64 13.41
CA VAL A 491 -8.57 -16.65 13.92
C VAL A 491 -9.94 -16.96 13.35
N GLU A 492 -10.95 -16.91 14.20
CA GLU A 492 -12.35 -16.99 13.80
C GLU A 492 -13.16 -16.02 14.68
N LYS A 493 -13.58 -14.89 14.11
CA LYS A 493 -14.25 -13.80 14.85
C LYS A 493 -15.34 -13.16 14.02
N THR A 494 -16.39 -12.69 14.68
CA THR A 494 -17.39 -11.81 14.07
C THR A 494 -16.94 -10.35 14.18
N PHE A 495 -17.39 -9.53 13.23
CA PHE A 495 -17.11 -8.09 13.21
C PHE A 495 -18.34 -7.29 12.84
N ASN A 496 -18.38 -6.04 13.32
CA ASN A 496 -19.35 -5.04 12.93
C ASN A 496 -18.59 -3.74 12.61
N LEU A 497 -18.73 -3.28 11.37
CA LEU A 497 -18.10 -2.08 10.85
C LEU A 497 -19.17 -1.04 10.55
N ALA A 498 -19.13 0.08 11.28
CA ALA A 498 -20.03 1.19 11.05
C ALA A 498 -19.90 1.77 9.63
N SER A 499 -20.99 2.32 9.13
CA SER A 499 -21.06 3.09 7.90
C SER A 499 -20.11 4.28 7.94
N VAL A 500 -19.46 4.54 6.81
CA VAL A 500 -18.67 5.74 6.60
C VAL A 500 -19.51 6.71 5.77
N PRO A 501 -19.92 7.87 6.30
CA PRO A 501 -20.68 8.86 5.55
C PRO A 501 -19.95 9.23 4.25
N MET A 502 -20.69 9.46 3.16
CA MET A 502 -20.10 9.75 1.84
C MET A 502 -19.07 10.90 1.89
N ASN A 503 -19.33 11.90 2.73
CA ASN A 503 -18.46 13.06 2.94
C ASN A 503 -17.14 12.75 3.66
N ASP A 504 -17.00 11.59 4.29
CA ASP A 504 -15.83 11.16 5.07
C ASP A 504 -15.07 9.98 4.44
N ILE A 505 -15.62 9.35 3.38
CA ILE A 505 -14.96 8.28 2.62
C ILE A 505 -13.76 8.86 1.88
N LEU A 506 -13.94 9.86 1.01
CA LEU A 506 -12.88 10.46 0.20
C LEU A 506 -12.99 11.97 0.27
N ARG A 507 -11.98 12.62 0.87
CA ARG A 507 -11.92 14.08 0.94
C ARG A 507 -10.70 14.60 0.23
N ILE A 508 -10.87 15.70 -0.50
CA ILE A 508 -9.75 16.50 -0.95
C ILE A 508 -9.14 17.16 0.28
N CYS A 509 -7.86 16.94 0.46
CA CYS A 509 -7.08 17.50 1.55
C CYS A 509 -5.86 18.21 0.98
N ARG A 510 -5.44 19.28 1.66
CA ARG A 510 -4.17 19.95 1.41
C ARG A 510 -3.29 19.82 2.64
N ARG A 511 -1.98 19.60 2.45
CA ARG A 511 -1.02 19.69 3.56
C ARG A 511 -0.57 21.14 3.72
N ASN A 512 -0.53 21.62 4.95
CA ASN A 512 0.08 22.90 5.30
C ASN A 512 1.61 22.78 5.34
N GLU A 513 2.28 23.88 5.66
CA GLU A 513 3.74 24.00 5.75
C GLU A 513 4.37 23.09 6.82
N GLN A 514 3.59 22.74 7.84
CA GLN A 514 3.97 21.85 8.92
C GLN A 514 3.69 20.37 8.58
N GLY A 515 3.18 20.08 7.38
CA GLY A 515 2.79 18.73 6.95
C GLY A 515 1.45 18.26 7.49
N GLU A 516 0.73 19.09 8.23
CA GLU A 516 -0.58 18.81 8.79
C GLU A 516 -1.67 18.99 7.74
N ILE A 517 -2.74 18.21 7.87
CA ILE A 517 -3.79 18.11 6.87
C ILE A 517 -4.87 19.16 7.14
N ILE A 518 -4.98 20.17 6.27
CA ILE A 518 -6.07 21.14 6.28
C ILE A 518 -7.23 20.61 5.42
N LYS A 519 -8.43 20.60 6.03
CA LYS A 519 -9.68 20.15 5.41
C LYS A 519 -10.23 21.27 4.52
N GLU A 520 -10.53 20.98 3.25
CA GLU A 520 -11.32 21.89 2.43
C GLU A 520 -12.82 21.54 2.50
N PRO A 521 -13.73 22.54 2.42
CA PRO A 521 -15.16 22.33 2.58
C PRO A 521 -15.85 21.69 1.36
N ASN A 522 -15.16 21.56 0.22
CA ASN A 522 -15.79 21.10 -1.02
C ASN A 522 -15.73 19.57 -1.19
N ASN A 523 -16.91 19.01 -1.47
CA ASN A 523 -17.14 17.59 -1.67
C ASN A 523 -16.47 17.06 -2.93
N THR A 524 -16.09 15.78 -2.92
CA THR A 524 -15.77 15.04 -4.14
C THR A 524 -16.66 13.82 -4.22
N ILE A 525 -17.59 13.83 -5.17
CA ILE A 525 -18.30 12.63 -5.63
C ILE A 525 -17.35 11.95 -6.61
N LEU A 526 -16.92 10.71 -6.34
CA LEU A 526 -16.21 9.93 -7.33
C LEU A 526 -17.18 9.57 -8.46
N GLY A 527 -16.86 9.97 -9.69
CA GLY A 527 -17.44 9.36 -10.89
C GLY A 527 -18.61 10.09 -11.58
N THR A 528 -18.91 11.36 -11.27
CA THR A 528 -19.87 12.11 -12.09
C THR A 528 -19.16 13.07 -13.06
N THR A 529 -19.06 12.66 -14.33
CA THR A 529 -19.18 13.62 -15.43
C THR A 529 -20.63 14.09 -15.46
N THR A 530 -20.96 15.13 -14.71
CA THR A 530 -22.22 15.85 -14.94
C THR A 530 -21.91 17.33 -14.99
N GLN A 531 -22.08 17.83 -16.22
CA GLN A 531 -22.35 19.21 -16.55
C GLN A 531 -23.18 19.92 -15.47
N SER A 532 -22.87 21.20 -15.28
CA SER A 532 -23.78 22.25 -14.81
C SER A 532 -24.74 21.87 -13.67
N LEU A 533 -24.41 22.31 -12.46
CA LEU A 533 -25.44 22.75 -11.53
C LEU A 533 -25.45 24.28 -11.58
N ASN A 534 -26.57 24.81 -12.05
CA ASN A 534 -26.89 26.23 -12.23
C ASN A 534 -26.60 27.09 -11.01
#